data_AF-Q5DE50-F1
#
_entry.id   AF-Q5DE50-F1
#
_cell.length_a   1.000
_cell.length_b   1.000
_cell.length_c   1.000
_cell.angle_alpha   90.00
_cell.angle_beta   90.00
_cell.angle_gamma   90.00
#
_symmetry.space_group_name_H-M   'P 1'
#
loop_
_entity.id
_entity.type
_entity.pdbx_description
1 polymer ?
#
loop_
_entity_poly.entity_id
_entity_poly.type
_entity_poly.pdbx_seq_one_letter_code
_entity_poly.pdbx_strand_id
1 'polypeptide(L)'
;MHFCQSHPDASINVIIFIYDNGFIQCLPDVLSTVPDDCTMTIEITEGIYNGSEEGNGSIIQEKVIYNSVLSGFITNSISVITFIPQPRCLEQTTEDECIAVSQQNVSCTWCPDSETCSRNASSCSYEDRN
;
A
#
# COMPACT_ATOMS: atom_id res chain seq x y z
N MET A 1 -4.80 -7.41 18.63
CA MET A 1 -6.26 -7.41 18.37
C MET A 1 -6.73 -8.86 18.22
N HIS A 2 -7.89 -9.22 18.77
CA HIS A 2 -8.54 -10.48 18.42
C HIS A 2 -9.18 -10.33 17.05
N PHE A 3 -8.86 -11.22 16.11
CA PHE A 3 -9.29 -11.06 14.71
C PHE A 3 -10.05 -12.27 14.18
N CYS A 4 -10.04 -13.40 14.89
CA CYS A 4 -10.76 -14.60 14.47
C CYS A 4 -11.80 -15.02 15.52
N GLN A 5 -13.06 -15.12 15.10
CA GLN A 5 -14.16 -15.47 15.99
C GLN A 5 -14.16 -16.95 16.39
N SER A 6 -13.73 -17.85 15.49
CA SER A 6 -13.60 -19.29 15.78
C SER A 6 -12.43 -19.59 16.72
N HIS A 7 -11.45 -18.68 16.82
CA HIS A 7 -10.23 -18.85 17.60
C HIS A 7 -9.98 -17.62 18.48
N PRO A 8 -10.70 -17.48 19.60
CA PRO A 8 -10.64 -16.29 20.46
C PRO A 8 -9.24 -16.06 21.04
N ASP A 9 -8.42 -17.11 21.18
CA ASP A 9 -7.04 -16.99 21.65
C ASP A 9 -6.09 -16.43 20.58
N ALA A 10 -6.52 -16.40 19.31
CA ALA A 10 -5.72 -15.87 18.21
C ALA A 10 -5.69 -14.33 18.26
N SER A 11 -4.52 -13.81 18.57
CA SER A 11 -4.23 -12.38 18.55
C SER A 11 -3.23 -12.04 17.47
N ILE A 12 -3.47 -10.93 16.79
CA ILE A 12 -2.56 -10.34 15.81
C ILE A 12 -2.06 -8.98 16.30
N ASN A 13 -0.77 -8.75 16.10
CA ASN A 13 -0.13 -7.45 16.16
C ASN A 13 0.17 -7.00 14.73
N VAL A 14 -0.05 -5.73 14.40
CA VAL A 14 0.27 -5.18 13.08
C VAL A 14 1.17 -3.99 13.28
N ILE A 15 2.42 -4.10 12.85
CA ILE A 15 3.38 -3.00 12.85
C ILE A 15 3.38 -2.38 11.46
N ILE A 16 3.20 -1.06 11.39
CA ILE A 16 3.18 -0.32 10.14
C ILE A 16 4.33 0.69 10.16
N PHE A 17 5.16 0.65 9.12
CA PHE A 17 6.15 1.68 8.83
C PHE A 17 5.70 2.48 7.61
N ILE A 18 5.60 3.79 7.77
CA ILE A 18 5.39 4.74 6.68
C ILE A 18 6.68 5.54 6.55
N TYR A 19 7.35 5.39 5.41
CA TYR A 19 8.61 6.06 5.14
C TYR A 19 8.36 7.37 4.37
N ASP A 20 9.31 8.31 4.42
CA ASP A 20 9.19 9.64 3.78
C ASP A 20 8.90 9.57 2.27
N ASN A 21 9.37 8.48 1.63
CA ASN A 21 9.11 8.19 0.23
C ASN A 21 7.69 7.66 -0.04
N GLY A 22 6.84 7.59 0.98
CA GLY A 22 5.49 7.06 0.90
C GLY A 22 5.45 5.54 0.84
N PHE A 23 6.59 4.85 0.91
CA PHE A 23 6.61 3.40 1.04
C PHE A 23 5.92 2.99 2.34
N ILE A 24 5.00 2.03 2.24
CA ILE A 24 4.28 1.48 3.37
C ILE A 24 4.70 0.03 3.53
N GLN A 25 5.19 -0.32 4.71
CA GLN A 25 5.48 -1.69 5.08
C GLN A 25 4.57 -2.11 6.23
N CYS A 26 3.82 -3.19 6.02
CA CYS A 26 2.98 -3.80 7.05
C CYS A 26 3.59 -5.13 7.47
N LEU A 27 3.79 -5.30 8.78
CA LEU A 27 4.29 -6.53 9.38
C LEU A 27 3.24 -7.06 10.38
N PRO A 28 2.26 -7.83 9.90
CA PRO A 28 1.42 -8.64 10.76
C PRO A 28 2.24 -9.75 11.41
N ASP A 29 2.12 -9.84 12.73
CA ASP A 29 2.72 -10.86 13.59
C ASP A 29 1.62 -11.54 14.42
N VAL A 30 1.62 -12.87 14.38
CA VAL A 30 0.63 -13.70 15.07
C VAL A 30 1.28 -14.43 16.24
N LEU A 31 0.67 -14.31 17.42
CA LEU A 31 1.19 -14.91 18.65
C LEU A 31 0.81 -16.38 18.83
N SER A 32 0.02 -16.94 17.90
CA SER A 32 -0.46 -18.33 17.92
C SER A 32 -0.64 -18.86 16.50
N THR A 33 -0.78 -20.18 16.33
CA THR A 33 -1.13 -20.76 15.04
C THR A 33 -2.53 -20.34 14.69
N VAL A 34 -2.69 -19.78 13.49
CA VAL A 34 -3.97 -19.28 13.00
C VAL A 34 -4.47 -20.28 11.95
N PRO A 35 -5.65 -20.87 12.14
CA PRO A 35 -6.19 -21.79 11.16
C PRO A 35 -6.57 -21.10 9.85
N ASP A 36 -6.63 -21.86 8.75
CA ASP A 36 -6.83 -21.30 7.40
C ASP A 36 -8.18 -20.58 7.21
N ASP A 37 -9.17 -20.85 8.07
CA ASP A 37 -10.47 -20.17 8.07
C ASP A 37 -10.42 -18.76 8.68
N CYS A 38 -9.30 -18.38 9.31
CA CYS A 38 -9.08 -17.07 9.89
C CYS A 38 -8.26 -16.20 8.93
N THR A 39 -8.89 -15.72 7.85
CA THR A 39 -8.24 -14.82 6.89
C THR A 39 -8.19 -13.39 7.42
N MET A 40 -7.14 -12.66 7.04
CA MET A 40 -7.02 -11.23 7.27
C MET A 40 -6.93 -10.50 5.94
N THR A 41 -7.65 -9.40 5.81
CA THR A 41 -7.51 -8.49 4.69
C THR A 41 -6.79 -7.22 5.17
N ILE A 42 -5.74 -6.83 4.46
CA ILE A 42 -5.12 -5.52 4.61
C ILE A 42 -5.52 -4.68 3.41
N GLU A 43 -6.20 -3.58 3.68
CA GLU A 43 -6.60 -2.60 2.68
C GLU A 43 -5.86 -1.28 2.96
N ILE A 44 -5.30 -0.70 1.91
CA ILE A 44 -4.76 0.67 1.95
C ILE A 44 -5.70 1.51 1.11
N THR A 45 -6.27 2.53 1.73
CA THR A 45 -7.17 3.48 1.09
C THR A 45 -6.52 4.85 0.96
N GLU A 46 -6.76 5.47 -0.19
CA GLU A 46 -6.50 6.88 -0.43
C GLU A 46 -7.76 7.68 -0.15
N GLY A 47 -7.64 8.89 0.37
CA GLY A 47 -8.76 9.80 0.54
C GLY A 47 -8.31 11.15 1.07
N ILE A 48 -9.25 12.09 1.09
CA ILE A 48 -9.02 13.45 1.60
C ILE A 48 -9.51 13.49 3.03
N TYR A 49 -8.63 13.83 3.98
CA TYR A 49 -9.04 14.08 5.35
C TYR A 49 -9.81 15.40 5.43
N ASN A 50 -11.11 15.32 5.63
CA ASN A 50 -11.97 16.47 5.88
C ASN A 50 -12.21 16.60 7.38
N GLY A 51 -11.29 17.28 8.06
CA GLY A 51 -11.32 17.46 9.50
C GLY A 51 -10.96 18.87 9.94
N SER A 52 -11.34 19.17 11.17
CA SER A 52 -10.97 20.38 11.89
C SER A 52 -9.62 20.20 12.59
N GLU A 53 -8.95 21.31 12.95
CA GLU A 53 -7.73 21.29 13.77
C GLU A 53 -7.92 20.56 15.12
N GLU A 54 -9.16 20.47 15.61
CA GLU A 54 -9.49 19.78 16.86
C GLU A 54 -9.52 18.23 16.73
N GLY A 55 -9.22 17.69 15.55
CA GLY A 55 -9.13 16.25 15.29
C GLY A 55 -10.47 15.58 14.99
N ASN A 56 -11.58 16.32 15.03
CA ASN A 56 -12.86 15.85 14.50
C ASN A 56 -12.84 15.92 12.98
N GLY A 57 -13.02 14.78 12.31
CA GLY A 57 -13.04 14.71 10.85
C GLY A 57 -13.40 13.34 10.31
N SER A 58 -13.56 13.27 8.99
CA SER A 58 -13.81 12.05 8.24
C SER A 58 -12.97 12.02 6.98
N ILE A 59 -12.60 10.83 6.52
CA ILE A 59 -12.01 10.66 5.18
C ILE A 59 -13.14 10.74 4.16
N ILE A 60 -13.00 11.61 3.16
CA ILE A 60 -13.91 11.71 2.01
C ILE A 60 -13.20 11.24 0.74
N GLN A 61 -13.98 10.87 -0.28
CA GLN A 61 -13.45 10.35 -1.56
C GLN A 61 -12.54 9.13 -1.36
N GLU A 62 -12.90 8.27 -0.39
CA GLU A 62 -12.12 7.09 -0.06
C GLU A 62 -12.11 6.10 -1.23
N LYS A 63 -10.91 5.63 -1.59
CA LYS A 63 -10.68 4.66 -2.67
C LYS A 63 -9.65 3.64 -2.22
N VAL A 64 -10.00 2.37 -2.30
CA VAL A 64 -9.04 1.27 -2.08
C VAL A 64 -8.00 1.30 -3.20
N ILE A 65 -6.73 1.49 -2.84
CA ILE A 65 -5.59 1.51 -3.77
C ILE A 65 -4.72 0.25 -3.65
N TYR A 66 -4.90 -0.52 -2.58
CA TYR A 66 -4.28 -1.82 -2.39
C TYR A 66 -5.17 -2.69 -1.51
N ASN A 67 -5.28 -3.97 -1.88
CA ASN A 67 -5.93 -5.00 -1.09
C ASN A 67 -5.04 -6.26 -1.16
N SER A 68 -4.80 -6.86 0.00
CA SER A 68 -4.17 -8.17 0.09
C SER A 68 -4.88 -9.02 1.13
N VAL A 69 -5.14 -10.27 0.77
CA VAL A 69 -5.68 -11.28 1.67
C VAL A 69 -4.53 -12.17 2.12
N LEU A 70 -4.38 -12.28 3.42
CA LEU A 70 -3.43 -13.15 4.09
C LEU A 70 -4.17 -14.30 4.75
N SER A 71 -3.69 -15.52 4.53
CA SER A 71 -4.22 -16.75 5.11
C SER A 71 -3.06 -17.66 5.55
N GLY A 72 -3.37 -18.65 6.40
CA GLY A 72 -2.41 -19.67 6.80
C GLY A 72 -1.20 -19.13 7.55
N PHE A 73 -1.43 -18.25 8.54
CA PHE A 73 -0.33 -17.69 9.32
C PHE A 73 0.31 -18.75 10.22
N ILE A 74 1.61 -18.95 10.04
CA ILE A 74 2.41 -19.80 10.91
C ILE A 74 3.03 -18.92 12.01
N THR A 75 2.97 -19.39 13.26
CA THR A 75 3.63 -18.75 14.42
C THR A 75 5.06 -18.33 14.12
N ASN A 76 5.47 -17.14 14.57
CA ASN A 76 6.82 -16.58 14.40
C ASN A 76 7.23 -16.28 12.95
N SER A 77 6.30 -16.27 12.01
CA SER A 77 6.56 -15.89 10.62
C SER A 77 6.07 -14.45 10.42
N ILE A 78 7.00 -13.52 10.31
CA ILE A 78 6.69 -12.14 9.97
C ILE A 78 6.33 -12.11 8.49
N SER A 79 5.04 -12.02 8.17
CA SER A 79 4.60 -11.70 6.82
C SER A 79 4.91 -10.23 6.56
N VAL A 80 5.60 -9.93 5.45
CA VAL A 80 5.94 -8.56 5.06
C VAL A 80 5.13 -8.19 3.84
N ILE A 81 4.22 -7.24 3.98
CA ILE A 81 3.54 -6.60 2.86
C ILE A 81 4.23 -5.28 2.58
N THR A 82 4.59 -5.07 1.32
CA THR A 82 5.19 -3.84 0.84
C THR A 82 4.28 -3.18 -0.18
N PHE A 83 3.93 -1.93 0.08
CA PHE A 83 3.16 -1.10 -0.83
C PHE A 83 3.96 0.15 -1.19
N ILE A 84 4.07 0.38 -2.50
CA ILE A 84 4.63 1.61 -3.06
C ILE A 84 3.44 2.35 -3.67
N PRO A 85 3.05 3.53 -3.17
CA PRO A 85 1.91 4.26 -3.70
C PRO A 85 2.08 4.52 -5.20
N GLN A 86 1.26 3.85 -6.01
CA GLN A 86 1.10 4.14 -7.43
C GLN A 86 0.73 5.60 -7.75
N PRO A 87 -0.08 6.33 -6.93
CA PRO A 87 -0.48 7.70 -7.23
C PRO A 87 0.71 8.63 -7.37
N ARG A 88 1.74 8.47 -6.53
CA ARG A 88 2.88 9.39 -6.52
C ARG A 88 3.62 9.49 -7.86
N CYS A 89 3.77 8.39 -8.60
CA CYS A 89 4.34 8.47 -9.94
C CYS A 89 3.34 9.11 -10.91
N LEU A 90 2.11 8.60 -10.95
CA LEU A 90 1.09 9.03 -11.92
C LEU A 90 0.62 10.48 -11.75
N GLU A 91 0.80 11.06 -10.56
CA GLU A 91 0.51 12.47 -10.26
C GLU A 91 1.52 13.44 -10.86
N GLN A 92 2.74 12.98 -11.17
CA GLN A 92 3.75 13.85 -11.75
C GLN A 92 3.45 14.04 -13.23
N THR A 93 3.17 15.28 -13.60
CA THR A 93 2.85 15.66 -14.98
C THR A 93 4.06 16.18 -15.74
N THR A 94 5.21 16.30 -15.07
CA THR A 94 6.47 16.77 -15.66
C THR A 94 7.61 15.78 -15.44
N GLU A 95 8.58 15.81 -16.34
CA GLU A 95 9.79 14.97 -16.28
C GLU A 95 10.61 15.24 -15.01
N ASP A 96 10.83 16.52 -14.68
CA ASP A 96 11.63 16.93 -13.52
C ASP A 96 11.01 16.44 -12.21
N GLU A 97 9.69 16.57 -12.07
CA GLU A 97 8.96 16.09 -10.89
C GLU A 97 9.00 14.56 -10.81
N CYS A 98 8.82 13.86 -11.94
CA CYS A 98 8.92 12.41 -11.99
C CYS A 98 10.30 11.92 -11.55
N ILE A 99 11.38 12.53 -12.05
CA ILE A 99 12.76 12.20 -11.69
C ILE A 99 13.03 12.53 -10.21
N ALA A 100 12.55 13.67 -9.72
CA ALA A 100 12.72 14.06 -8.32
C ALA A 100 12.05 13.06 -7.36
N VAL A 101 10.84 12.60 -7.68
CA VAL A 101 10.14 11.55 -6.93
C VAL A 101 10.91 10.23 -7.04
N SER A 102 11.45 9.89 -8.22
CA SER A 102 12.27 8.68 -8.38
C SER A 102 13.52 8.66 -7.49
N GLN A 103 14.14 9.82 -7.29
CA GLN A 103 15.34 9.96 -6.44
C GLN A 103 15.05 9.74 -4.96
N GLN A 104 13.80 9.93 -4.52
CA GLN A 104 13.39 9.71 -3.14
C GLN A 104 13.10 8.22 -2.86
N ASN A 105 13.79 7.26 -3.47
CA ASN A 105 13.52 5.82 -3.30
C ASN A 105 12.11 5.37 -3.71
N VAL A 106 11.46 6.07 -4.63
CA VAL A 106 10.25 5.58 -5.31
C VAL A 106 10.69 5.08 -6.67
N SER A 107 10.28 3.89 -7.10
CA SER A 107 10.51 3.48 -8.49
C SER A 107 9.49 4.19 -9.37
N CYS A 108 9.82 5.38 -9.86
CA CYS A 108 9.11 6.01 -10.97
C CYS A 108 10.03 6.10 -12.19
N THR A 109 9.44 6.20 -13.38
CA THR A 109 10.14 6.29 -14.65
C THR A 109 9.34 7.23 -15.54
N TRP A 110 9.98 8.29 -16.01
CA TRP A 110 9.39 9.16 -17.01
C TRP A 110 9.32 8.42 -18.35
N CYS A 111 8.13 8.40 -18.94
CA CYS A 111 7.88 7.84 -20.26
C CYS A 111 7.78 9.01 -21.25
N PRO A 112 8.85 9.37 -21.98
CA PRO A 112 8.88 10.56 -22.82
C PRO A 112 7.88 10.48 -23.99
N ASP A 113 7.60 9.28 -24.49
CA ASP A 113 6.68 9.08 -25.62
C ASP A 113 5.22 9.37 -25.26
N SER A 114 4.83 9.11 -24.02
CA SER A 114 3.48 9.38 -23.50
C SER A 114 3.40 10.64 -22.64
N GLU A 115 4.52 11.33 -22.42
CA GLU A 115 4.66 12.46 -21.50
C GLU A 115 4.05 12.18 -20.11
N THR A 116 4.26 10.96 -19.59
CA THR A 116 3.71 10.53 -18.30
C THR A 116 4.75 9.87 -17.41
N CYS A 117 4.55 9.97 -16.10
CA CYS A 117 5.38 9.31 -15.12
C CYS A 117 4.76 7.97 -14.70
N SER A 118 5.48 6.88 -14.94
CA SER A 118 5.04 5.50 -14.65
C SER A 118 5.85 4.85 -13.54
N ARG A 119 5.40 3.69 -13.04
CA ARG A 119 6.08 2.97 -11.93
C ARG A 119 7.39 2.30 -12.34
N ASN A 120 7.57 1.97 -13.61
CA ASN A 120 8.79 1.35 -14.10
C ASN A 120 8.86 1.51 -15.62
N ALA A 121 10.07 1.32 -16.15
CA ALA A 121 10.31 1.36 -17.59
C ALA A 121 9.44 0.37 -18.39
N SER A 122 9.11 -0.80 -17.81
CA SER A 122 8.22 -1.78 -18.45
C SER A 122 6.76 -1.32 -18.58
N SER A 123 6.33 -0.31 -17.80
CA SER A 123 5.00 0.28 -17.94
C SER A 123 4.96 1.36 -19.02
N CYS A 124 6.12 1.78 -19.53
CA CYS A 124 6.21 2.73 -20.64
C CYS A 124 5.98 2.09 -22.01
N SER A 125 5.73 0.77 -22.09
CA SER A 125 5.47 0.09 -23.36
C SER A 125 4.00 0.22 -23.77
N TYR A 126 3.79 0.69 -24.99
CA TYR A 126 2.50 0.58 -25.69
C TYR A 126 2.08 -0.90 -25.84
N GLU A 127 0.82 -1.21 -25.55
CA GLU A 127 0.12 -2.18 -26.39
C GLU A 127 -0.04 -1.51 -27.76
N ASP A 128 0.51 -2.12 -28.81
CA ASP A 128 0.30 -1.73 -30.20
C ASP A 128 -1.21 -1.60 -30.47
N ARG A 129 -1.74 -0.38 -30.46
CA ARG A 129 -3.10 -0.08 -30.91
C ARG A 129 -3.13 -0.14 -32.43
N ASN A 130 -3.47 -1.33 -32.92
CA ASN A 130 -3.84 -1.65 -34.30
C ASN A 130 -5.08 -0.86 -34.75
#